data_AF-A0A661ICV8-F1
#
_entry.id   AF-A0A661ICV8-F1
#
_cell.length_a   1.000
_cell.length_b   1.000
_cell.length_c   1.000
_cell.angle_alpha   90.00
_cell.angle_beta   90.00
_cell.angle_gamma   90.00
#
_symmetry.space_group_name_H-M   'P 1'
#
loop_
_entity.id
_entity.type
_entity.pdbx_description
1 polymer ?
#
loop_
_entity_poly.entity_id
_entity_poly.type
_entity_poly.pdbx_seq_one_letter_code
_entity_poly.pdbx_strand_id
1 'polypeptide(L)'
;MEKEMYTFSDKGGESVTLRPEATSSIVRAYIEHKLYAWDPEVRLYFIGPMFRYERPQKGRLRQFHQINAEVFGVAHPMVDAEVMGILIHLLRSLGLQGYRLEINSLGCPRCRPPFRERLRSYLEEHLRELCPDCRRRAERNPLRVFDCKVEGCQEVILQAPLLEGFLCEECRAHFGEVKNYLEDLGIPYEVNPRMVRGLDY
;
A
#
# COMPACT_ATOMS: atom_id res chain seq x y z
N MET A 1 8.22 -8.90 4.81
CA MET A 1 8.52 -7.96 5.91
C MET A 1 9.48 -8.52 6.95
N GLU A 2 9.38 -9.79 7.36
CA GLU A 2 10.20 -10.33 8.47
C GLU A 2 11.71 -10.06 8.38
N LYS A 3 12.28 -10.05 7.17
CA LYS A 3 13.72 -9.81 6.97
C LYS A 3 14.16 -8.36 7.17
N GLU A 4 13.23 -7.43 7.35
CA GLU A 4 13.48 -5.98 7.40
C GLU A 4 13.09 -5.37 8.77
N MET A 5 12.81 -6.19 9.78
CA MET A 5 12.41 -5.72 11.12
C MET A 5 13.56 -5.78 12.12
N TYR A 6 13.59 -4.83 13.06
CA TYR A 6 14.48 -4.86 14.22
C TYR A 6 13.79 -5.57 15.38
N THR A 7 13.96 -6.89 15.45
CA THR A 7 13.37 -7.75 16.46
C THR A 7 14.43 -8.24 17.45
N PHE A 8 14.16 -8.17 18.74
CA PHE A 8 15.05 -8.61 19.81
C PHE A 8 14.26 -9.11 21.01
N SER A 9 14.90 -9.87 21.90
CA SER A 9 14.33 -10.23 23.19
C SER A 9 14.56 -9.09 24.19
N ASP A 10 13.50 -8.67 24.88
CA ASP A 10 13.60 -7.70 25.96
C ASP A 10 14.22 -8.34 27.24
N LYS A 11 14.31 -7.57 28.33
CA LYS A 11 14.87 -8.08 29.59
C LYS A 11 14.00 -9.17 30.26
N GLY A 12 12.71 -9.25 29.92
CA GLY A 12 11.79 -10.29 30.37
C GLY A 12 11.80 -11.54 29.49
N GLY A 13 12.52 -11.52 28.36
CA GLY A 13 12.56 -12.60 27.38
C GLY A 13 11.46 -12.51 26.32
N GLU A 14 10.64 -11.45 26.32
CA GLU A 14 9.61 -11.25 25.32
C GLU A 14 10.22 -10.79 23.99
N SER A 15 9.71 -11.32 22.88
CA SER A 15 10.12 -10.86 21.56
C SER A 15 9.45 -9.54 21.23
N VAL A 16 10.24 -8.48 21.18
CA VAL A 16 9.78 -7.12 20.84
C VAL A 16 10.39 -6.69 19.52
N THR A 17 9.65 -5.84 18.80
CA THR A 17 10.08 -5.32 17.50
C THR A 17 9.95 -3.81 17.48
N LEU A 18 11.01 -3.10 17.07
CA LEU A 18 10.89 -1.67 16.79
C LEU A 18 9.95 -1.48 15.61
N ARG A 19 8.96 -0.60 15.75
CA ARG A 19 7.92 -0.43 14.73
C ARG A 19 8.53 -0.09 13.35
N PRO A 20 8.23 -0.88 12.31
CA PRO A 20 8.65 -0.56 10.94
C PRO A 20 7.65 0.36 10.21
N GLU A 21 6.46 0.55 10.78
CA GLU A 21 5.34 1.35 10.27
C GLU A 21 4.36 1.68 11.42
N ALA A 22 3.40 2.58 11.20
CA ALA A 22 2.50 3.07 12.26
C ALA A 22 1.13 2.38 12.29
N THR A 23 0.58 2.02 11.14
CA THR A 23 -0.80 1.54 10.95
C THR A 23 -1.11 0.38 11.87
N SER A 24 -0.29 -0.68 11.94
CA SER A 24 -0.60 -1.82 12.84
C SER A 24 -0.59 -1.42 14.31
N SER A 25 0.29 -0.48 14.70
CA SER A 25 0.34 0.05 16.07
C SER A 25 -0.90 0.91 16.39
N ILE A 26 -1.37 1.70 15.42
CA ILE A 26 -2.59 2.51 15.53
C ILE A 26 -3.82 1.59 15.63
N VAL A 27 -3.93 0.57 14.78
CA VAL A 27 -5.01 -0.43 14.84
C VAL A 27 -5.01 -1.15 16.19
N ARG A 28 -3.83 -1.55 16.70
CA ARG A 28 -3.72 -2.16 18.03
C ARG A 28 -4.29 -1.22 19.10
N ALA A 29 -3.87 0.04 19.11
CA ALA A 29 -4.36 1.02 20.08
C ALA A 29 -5.88 1.28 19.94
N TYR A 30 -6.40 1.35 18.71
CA TYR A 30 -7.82 1.48 18.42
C TYR A 30 -8.65 0.34 19.04
N ILE A 31 -8.16 -0.90 18.93
CA ILE A 31 -8.80 -2.08 19.53
C ILE A 31 -8.64 -2.10 21.05
N GLU A 32 -7.41 -1.90 21.53
CA GLU A 32 -7.02 -1.94 22.95
C GLU A 32 -7.85 -0.97 23.81
N HIS A 33 -8.06 0.25 23.31
CA HIS A 33 -8.84 1.28 23.99
C HIS A 33 -10.31 1.31 23.59
N LYS A 34 -10.77 0.36 22.76
CA LYS A 34 -12.15 0.26 22.27
C LYS A 34 -12.67 1.57 21.70
N LEU A 35 -11.87 2.27 20.90
CA LEU A 35 -12.25 3.60 20.42
C LEU A 35 -13.54 3.56 19.59
N TYR A 36 -13.79 2.45 18.89
CA TYR A 36 -15.04 2.15 18.18
C TYR A 36 -16.31 2.18 19.04
N ALA A 37 -16.19 1.99 20.36
CA ALA A 37 -17.32 2.04 21.28
C ALA A 37 -17.67 3.47 21.70
N TRP A 38 -16.72 4.39 21.57
CA TRP A 38 -16.89 5.80 21.92
C TRP A 38 -17.30 6.65 20.72
N ASP A 39 -16.71 6.36 19.56
CA ASP A 39 -16.98 7.07 18.32
C ASP A 39 -17.10 6.04 17.17
N PRO A 40 -18.23 6.03 16.43
CA PRO A 40 -18.37 5.18 15.26
C PRO A 40 -17.43 5.55 14.11
N GLU A 41 -16.85 6.76 14.13
CA GLU A 41 -15.88 7.23 13.13
C GLU A 41 -14.63 7.82 13.79
N VAL A 42 -13.57 7.02 13.90
CA VAL A 42 -12.34 7.42 14.59
C VAL A 42 -11.29 7.89 13.60
N ARG A 43 -10.88 9.15 13.71
CA ARG A 43 -9.77 9.74 12.93
C ARG A 43 -8.54 9.92 13.81
N LEU A 44 -7.42 9.33 13.41
CA LEU A 44 -6.16 9.36 14.15
C LEU A 44 -5.02 9.83 13.24
N TYR A 45 -4.03 10.49 13.84
CA TYR A 45 -2.77 10.78 13.17
C TYR A 45 -1.60 10.41 14.06
N PHE A 46 -0.45 10.17 13.45
CA PHE A 46 0.79 9.84 14.15
C PHE A 46 1.97 10.54 13.49
N ILE A 47 2.91 11.06 14.29
CA ILE A 47 4.18 11.62 13.81
C ILE A 47 5.31 11.05 14.66
N GLY A 48 6.31 10.44 14.02
CA GLY A 48 7.50 9.99 14.74
C GLY A 48 8.34 8.95 14.02
N PRO A 49 9.33 8.36 14.73
CA PRO A 49 10.34 7.51 14.12
C PRO A 49 9.83 6.11 13.81
N MET A 50 10.31 5.55 12.70
CA MET A 50 10.14 4.17 12.22
C MET A 50 11.50 3.53 11.97
N PHE A 51 11.56 2.21 12.06
CA PHE A 51 12.81 1.45 11.99
C PHE A 51 12.70 0.31 10.98
N ARG A 52 13.52 0.34 9.93
CA ARG A 52 13.57 -0.74 8.93
C ARG A 52 15.00 -1.17 8.65
N TYR A 53 15.24 -2.47 8.71
CA TYR A 53 16.52 -3.09 8.36
C TYR A 53 16.65 -3.20 6.85
N GLU A 54 16.72 -2.04 6.17
CA GLU A 54 16.94 -1.95 4.74
C GLU A 54 18.42 -1.69 4.43
N ARG A 55 18.86 -2.04 3.22
CA ARG A 55 20.19 -1.67 2.71
C ARG A 55 20.22 -0.14 2.58
N PRO A 56 21.15 0.56 3.27
CA PRO A 56 21.24 2.01 3.17
C PRO A 56 21.51 2.44 1.72
N GLN A 57 20.66 3.32 1.21
CA GLN A 57 20.81 3.98 -0.08
C GLN A 57 20.20 5.38 0.03
N LYS A 58 20.40 6.23 -0.98
CA LYS A 58 19.85 7.59 -0.97
C LYS A 58 18.33 7.55 -0.71
N GLY A 59 17.88 8.22 0.35
CA GLY A 59 16.47 8.25 0.77
C GLY A 59 15.98 7.03 1.59
N ARG A 60 16.82 6.02 1.83
CA ARG A 60 16.48 4.84 2.65
C ARG A 60 17.34 4.78 3.90
N LEU A 61 16.78 5.29 4.98
CA LEU A 61 17.40 5.31 6.30
C LEU A 61 16.92 4.12 7.13
N ARG A 62 17.76 3.65 8.04
CA ARG A 62 17.38 2.61 9.01
C ARG A 62 16.45 3.12 10.10
N GLN A 63 16.56 4.41 10.43
CA GLN A 63 15.61 5.17 11.21
C GLN A 63 15.16 6.37 10.38
N PHE A 64 13.86 6.55 10.21
CA PHE A 64 13.25 7.66 9.48
C PHE A 64 12.00 8.12 10.21
N HIS A 65 11.45 9.28 9.85
CA HIS A 65 10.22 9.80 10.46
C HIS A 65 9.08 9.74 9.45
N GLN A 66 7.89 9.39 9.93
CA GLN A 66 6.66 9.39 9.14
C GLN A 66 5.60 10.27 9.79
N ILE A 67 4.72 10.78 8.95
CA ILE A 67 3.41 11.31 9.32
C ILE A 67 2.40 10.31 8.77
N ASN A 68 1.48 9.84 9.62
CA ASN A 68 0.42 8.90 9.27
C ASN A 68 -0.93 9.52 9.61
N ALA A 69 -1.94 9.20 8.81
CA ALA A 69 -3.35 9.51 9.08
C ALA A 69 -4.15 8.22 8.83
N GLU A 70 -5.05 7.89 9.75
CA GLU A 70 -5.87 6.69 9.71
C GLU A 70 -7.33 7.07 10.04
N VAL A 71 -8.27 6.50 9.30
CA VAL A 71 -9.71 6.66 9.54
C VAL A 71 -10.32 5.28 9.72
N PHE A 72 -11.08 5.10 10.79
CA PHE A 72 -11.72 3.84 11.15
C PHE A 72 -13.24 4.02 11.28
N GLY A 73 -13.97 2.95 10.96
CA GLY A 73 -15.42 2.89 11.18
C GLY A 73 -16.28 3.39 10.02
N VAL A 74 -15.68 3.99 8.99
CA VAL A 74 -16.37 4.44 7.78
C VAL A 74 -15.74 3.80 6.54
N ALA A 75 -16.60 3.24 5.68
CA ALA A 75 -16.21 2.56 4.43
C ALA A 75 -16.61 3.34 3.16
N HIS A 76 -16.85 4.64 3.32
CA HIS A 76 -17.36 5.50 2.24
C HIS A 76 -16.19 6.04 1.38
N PRO A 77 -16.28 5.97 0.02
CA PRO A 77 -15.20 6.41 -0.90
C PRO A 77 -14.69 7.84 -0.68
N MET A 78 -15.56 8.71 -0.15
CA MET A 78 -15.21 10.09 0.21
C MET A 78 -14.03 10.14 1.21
N VAL A 79 -13.92 9.18 2.12
CA VAL A 79 -12.85 9.15 3.13
C VAL A 79 -11.50 8.87 2.47
N ASP A 80 -11.45 7.97 1.49
CA ASP A 80 -10.25 7.71 0.69
C ASP A 80 -9.78 8.99 -0.03
N ALA A 81 -10.72 9.73 -0.65
CA ALA A 81 -10.45 11.01 -1.28
C ALA A 81 -10.03 12.10 -0.27
N GLU A 82 -10.66 12.16 0.91
CA GLU A 82 -10.32 13.07 2.00
C GLU A 82 -8.87 12.86 2.47
N VAL A 83 -8.46 11.61 2.73
CA VAL A 83 -7.09 11.30 3.18
C VAL A 83 -6.07 11.69 2.13
N MET A 84 -6.35 11.41 0.84
CA MET A 84 -5.52 11.88 -0.26
C MET A 84 -5.50 13.42 -0.34
N GLY A 85 -6.63 14.07 -0.14
CA GLY A 85 -6.76 15.52 -0.07
C GLY A 85 -5.94 16.16 1.04
N ILE A 86 -5.92 15.56 2.23
CA ILE A 86 -5.10 15.99 3.37
C ILE A 86 -3.61 15.93 3.01
N LEU A 87 -3.15 14.83 2.39
CA LEU A 87 -1.77 14.70 1.93
C LEU A 87 -1.41 15.80 0.92
N ILE A 88 -2.26 16.02 -0.08
CA ILE A 88 -2.04 17.02 -1.12
C ILE A 88 -2.05 18.43 -0.53
N HIS A 89 -2.97 18.73 0.39
CA HIS A 89 -3.01 19.99 1.11
C HIS A 89 -1.73 20.21 1.91
N LEU A 90 -1.24 19.21 2.64
CA LEU A 90 0.01 19.28 3.40
C LEU A 90 1.21 19.60 2.48
N LEU A 91 1.34 18.91 1.34
CA LEU A 91 2.42 19.15 0.39
C LEU A 91 2.36 20.58 -0.18
N ARG A 92 1.16 21.07 -0.55
CA ARG A 92 0.95 22.45 -1.03
C ARG A 92 1.30 23.48 0.05
N SER A 93 0.86 23.27 1.28
CA SER A 93 1.11 24.18 2.41
C SER A 93 2.60 24.26 2.79
N LEU A 94 3.38 23.21 2.51
CA LEU A 94 4.84 23.21 2.64
C LEU A 94 5.57 23.83 1.42
N GLY A 95 4.83 24.27 0.40
CA GLY A 95 5.39 24.85 -0.82
C GLY A 95 6.01 23.82 -1.77
N LEU A 96 5.75 22.52 -1.58
CA LEU A 96 6.27 21.48 -2.45
C LEU A 96 5.54 21.50 -3.79
N GLN A 97 6.31 21.31 -4.87
CA GLN A 97 5.83 21.30 -6.25
C GLN A 97 6.43 20.09 -6.99
N GLY A 98 5.90 19.79 -8.18
CA GLY A 98 6.43 18.72 -9.03
C GLY A 98 6.14 17.30 -8.55
N TYR A 99 5.17 17.14 -7.64
CA TYR A 99 4.64 15.83 -7.27
C TYR A 99 3.47 15.44 -8.17
N ARG A 100 3.20 14.14 -8.24
CA ARG A 100 2.05 13.56 -8.93
C ARG A 100 1.35 12.56 -8.02
N LEU A 101 0.03 12.64 -7.94
CA LEU A 101 -0.78 11.64 -7.25
C LEU A 101 -1.05 10.48 -8.20
N GLU A 102 -0.61 9.28 -7.84
CA GLU A 102 -0.97 8.05 -8.55
C GLU A 102 -1.94 7.25 -7.67
N ILE A 103 -3.03 6.76 -8.28
CA ILE A 103 -4.07 5.99 -7.59
C ILE A 103 -4.29 4.64 -8.28
N ASN A 104 -4.74 3.64 -7.51
CA ASN A 104 -5.13 2.32 -7.99
C ASN A 104 -6.09 1.65 -6.99
N SER A 105 -6.84 0.65 -7.45
CA SER A 105 -7.65 -0.22 -6.59
C SER A 105 -7.11 -1.63 -6.56
N LEU A 106 -6.85 -2.16 -5.36
CA LEU A 106 -6.47 -3.57 -5.16
C LEU A 106 -7.68 -4.51 -5.00
N GLY A 107 -8.89 -4.00 -5.21
CA GLY A 107 -10.14 -4.75 -5.10
C GLY A 107 -10.35 -5.40 -3.73
N CYS A 108 -11.41 -6.19 -3.63
CA CYS A 108 -11.77 -6.92 -2.42
C CYS A 108 -11.29 -8.39 -2.44
N PRO A 109 -11.48 -9.16 -1.35
CA PRO A 109 -11.15 -10.59 -1.30
C PRO A 109 -11.83 -11.45 -2.38
N ARG A 110 -12.87 -10.96 -3.08
CA ARG A 110 -13.49 -11.62 -4.24
C ARG A 110 -12.77 -11.31 -5.56
N CYS A 111 -12.18 -10.12 -5.69
CA CYS A 111 -11.50 -9.67 -6.91
C CYS A 111 -10.09 -10.28 -7.04
N ARG A 112 -9.38 -10.39 -5.92
CA ARG A 112 -7.96 -10.78 -5.89
C ARG A 112 -7.70 -12.24 -6.32
N PRO A 113 -8.49 -13.26 -5.92
CA PRO A 113 -8.22 -14.65 -6.29
C PRO A 113 -8.17 -14.93 -7.80
N PRO A 114 -9.18 -14.57 -8.62
CA PRO A 114 -9.13 -14.84 -10.06
C PRO A 114 -8.00 -14.06 -10.75
N PHE A 115 -7.71 -12.85 -10.29
CA PHE A 115 -6.58 -12.07 -10.78
C PHE A 115 -5.24 -12.76 -10.46
N ARG A 116 -5.04 -13.18 -9.21
CA ARG A 116 -3.82 -13.86 -8.77
C ARG A 116 -3.57 -15.13 -9.57
N GLU A 117 -4.61 -15.92 -9.83
CA GLU A 117 -4.49 -17.13 -10.64
C GLU A 117 -4.07 -16.78 -12.07
N ARG A 118 -4.75 -15.83 -12.72
CA ARG A 118 -4.40 -15.42 -14.08
C ARG A 118 -2.99 -14.86 -14.18
N LEU A 119 -2.59 -14.03 -13.21
CA LEU A 119 -1.24 -13.46 -13.13
C LEU A 119 -0.20 -14.56 -12.91
N ARG A 120 -0.49 -15.54 -12.06
CA ARG A 120 0.39 -16.67 -11.82
C ARG A 120 0.60 -17.49 -13.10
N SER A 121 -0.46 -17.90 -13.79
CA SER A 121 -0.34 -18.65 -15.05
C SER A 121 0.47 -17.87 -16.09
N TYR A 122 0.21 -16.57 -16.22
CA TYR A 122 0.97 -15.68 -17.11
C TYR A 122 2.47 -15.66 -16.77
N LEU A 123 2.82 -15.52 -15.48
CA LEU A 123 4.22 -15.50 -15.05
C LEU A 123 4.91 -16.86 -15.21
N GLU A 124 4.18 -17.97 -15.04
CA GLU A 124 4.67 -19.33 -15.25
C GLU A 124 5.09 -19.56 -16.72
N GLU A 125 4.32 -19.05 -17.68
CA GLU A 125 4.65 -19.10 -19.11
C GLU A 125 5.94 -18.32 -19.45
N HIS A 126 6.25 -17.27 -18.69
CA HIS A 126 7.37 -16.36 -18.96
C HIS A 126 8.53 -16.51 -17.93
N LEU A 127 8.57 -17.60 -17.16
CA LEU A 127 9.53 -17.78 -16.05
C LEU A 127 11.00 -17.60 -16.47
N ARG A 128 11.36 -17.98 -17.70
CA ARG A 128 12.73 -17.89 -18.21
C ARG A 128 13.19 -16.45 -18.45
N GLU A 129 12.25 -15.56 -18.73
CA GLU A 129 12.49 -14.12 -18.99
C GLU A 129 12.53 -13.31 -17.69
N LEU A 130 11.98 -13.86 -16.60
CA LEU A 130 11.98 -13.23 -15.29
C LEU A 130 13.32 -13.40 -14.55
N CYS A 131 13.74 -12.36 -13.82
CA CYS A 131 14.92 -12.42 -12.97
C CYS A 131 14.71 -13.38 -11.77
N PRO A 132 15.78 -13.81 -11.08
CA PRO A 132 15.68 -14.76 -9.97
C PRO A 132 14.68 -14.35 -8.88
N ASP A 133 14.58 -13.04 -8.60
CA ASP A 133 13.66 -12.51 -7.61
C ASP A 133 12.21 -12.60 -8.06
N CYS A 134 11.92 -12.24 -9.31
CA CYS A 134 10.58 -12.33 -9.89
C CYS A 134 10.10 -13.77 -10.01
N ARG A 135 11.00 -14.72 -10.33
CA ARG A 135 10.67 -16.16 -10.30
C ARG A 135 10.19 -16.60 -8.91
N ARG A 136 10.87 -16.18 -7.83
CA ARG A 136 10.44 -16.47 -6.45
C ARG A 136 9.15 -15.73 -6.06
N ARG A 137 8.94 -14.51 -6.56
CA ARG A 137 7.73 -13.72 -6.31
C ARG A 137 6.51 -14.34 -6.98
N ALA A 138 6.65 -14.86 -8.21
CA ALA A 138 5.58 -15.52 -8.94
C ALA A 138 4.92 -16.64 -8.13
N GLU A 139 5.70 -17.41 -7.37
CA GLU A 139 5.19 -18.48 -6.51
C GLU A 139 4.56 -17.98 -5.21
N ARG A 140 5.21 -17.04 -4.52
CA ARG A 140 4.80 -16.61 -3.16
C ARG A 140 3.75 -15.51 -3.14
N ASN A 141 4.02 -14.42 -3.84
CA ASN A 141 3.13 -13.26 -3.93
C ASN A 141 3.33 -12.61 -5.32
N PRO A 142 2.57 -13.05 -6.34
CA PRO A 142 2.80 -12.66 -7.72
C PRO A 142 2.58 -11.17 -7.97
N LEU A 143 1.81 -10.48 -7.11
CA LEU A 143 1.62 -9.02 -7.20
C LEU A 143 2.94 -8.26 -7.10
N ARG A 144 3.92 -8.79 -6.35
CA ARG A 144 5.21 -8.12 -6.14
C ARG A 144 6.08 -8.09 -7.38
N VAL A 145 5.71 -8.76 -8.47
CA VAL A 145 6.46 -8.61 -9.74
C VAL A 145 6.35 -7.20 -10.28
N PHE A 146 5.23 -6.49 -10.05
CA PHE A 146 5.05 -5.11 -10.49
C PHE A 146 6.04 -4.12 -9.84
N ASP A 147 6.66 -4.48 -8.70
CA ASP A 147 7.73 -3.70 -8.06
C ASP A 147 9.11 -3.88 -8.72
N CYS A 148 9.26 -4.81 -9.67
CA CYS A 148 10.55 -5.07 -10.29
C CYS A 148 11.06 -3.85 -11.05
N LYS A 149 12.39 -3.68 -11.09
CA LYS A 149 13.07 -2.60 -11.84
C LYS A 149 14.07 -3.13 -12.87
N VAL A 150 14.14 -4.46 -13.06
CA VAL A 150 15.02 -5.09 -14.05
C VAL A 150 14.36 -4.94 -15.43
N GLU A 151 15.06 -4.35 -16.39
CA GLU A 151 14.54 -4.03 -17.73
C GLU A 151 13.91 -5.25 -18.43
N GLY A 152 14.62 -6.39 -18.48
CA GLY A 152 14.06 -7.61 -19.09
C GLY A 152 12.80 -8.15 -18.39
N CYS A 153 12.63 -7.89 -17.09
CA CYS A 153 11.36 -8.21 -16.42
C CYS A 153 10.25 -7.21 -16.77
N GLN A 154 10.58 -5.94 -17.02
CA GLN A 154 9.59 -4.92 -17.34
C GLN A 154 8.87 -5.24 -18.65
N GLU A 155 9.56 -5.76 -19.66
CA GLU A 155 8.94 -6.16 -20.93
C GLU A 155 7.82 -7.19 -20.72
N VAL A 156 8.08 -8.23 -19.92
CA VAL A 156 7.08 -9.23 -19.52
C VAL A 156 5.99 -8.59 -18.66
N ILE A 157 6.37 -7.83 -17.63
CA ILE A 157 5.41 -7.22 -16.70
C ILE A 157 4.46 -6.26 -17.43
N LEU A 158 4.92 -5.55 -18.47
CA LEU A 158 4.10 -4.64 -19.27
C LEU A 158 2.93 -5.37 -19.97
N GLN A 159 3.09 -6.64 -20.32
CA GLN A 159 2.03 -7.45 -20.93
C GLN A 159 1.22 -8.27 -19.92
N ALA A 160 1.58 -8.20 -18.63
CA ALA A 160 0.87 -8.92 -17.58
C ALA A 160 -0.58 -8.43 -17.43
N PRO A 161 -1.51 -9.32 -17.03
CA PRO A 161 -2.89 -8.93 -16.72
C PRO A 161 -2.92 -7.83 -15.66
N LEU A 162 -3.92 -6.96 -15.75
CA LEU A 162 -4.16 -5.88 -14.79
C LEU A 162 -5.37 -6.19 -13.94
N LEU A 163 -5.31 -5.83 -12.66
CA LEU A 163 -6.37 -6.12 -11.70
C LEU A 163 -7.69 -5.40 -12.01
N GLU A 164 -7.63 -4.27 -12.71
CA GLU A 164 -8.80 -3.49 -13.11
C GLU A 164 -9.86 -4.35 -13.83
N GLY A 165 -9.43 -5.28 -14.69
CA GLY A 165 -10.33 -6.20 -15.40
C GLY A 165 -10.99 -7.28 -14.53
N PHE A 166 -10.61 -7.38 -13.25
CA PHE A 166 -11.10 -8.38 -12.29
C PHE A 166 -11.87 -7.75 -11.13
N LEU A 167 -12.06 -6.42 -11.13
CA LEU A 167 -12.82 -5.74 -10.09
C LEU A 167 -14.31 -6.11 -10.20
N CYS A 168 -14.90 -6.54 -9.08
CA CYS A 168 -16.35 -6.68 -8.97
C CYS A 168 -17.04 -5.30 -9.09
N GLU A 169 -18.35 -5.31 -9.33
CA GLU A 169 -19.14 -4.09 -9.53
C GLU A 169 -19.00 -3.12 -8.35
N GLU A 170 -19.09 -3.60 -7.11
CA GLU A 170 -18.92 -2.79 -5.90
C GLU A 170 -17.54 -2.10 -5.85
N CYS A 171 -16.46 -2.82 -6.15
CA CYS A 171 -15.11 -2.23 -6.15
C CYS A 171 -14.91 -1.22 -7.29
N ARG A 172 -15.52 -1.47 -8.46
CA ARG A 172 -15.49 -0.52 -9.59
C ARG A 172 -16.29 0.74 -9.26
N ALA A 173 -17.46 0.60 -8.67
CA ALA A 173 -18.29 1.70 -8.22
C ALA A 173 -17.58 2.53 -7.15
N HIS A 174 -17.05 1.87 -6.11
CA HIS A 174 -16.30 2.54 -5.05
C HIS A 174 -15.10 3.33 -5.61
N PHE A 175 -14.27 2.71 -6.47
CA PHE A 175 -13.13 3.41 -7.08
C PHE A 175 -13.56 4.53 -8.04
N GLY A 176 -14.71 4.38 -8.71
CA GLY A 176 -15.35 5.44 -9.49
C GLY A 176 -15.69 6.66 -8.62
N GLU A 177 -16.32 6.45 -7.47
CA GLU A 177 -16.67 7.53 -6.55
C GLU A 177 -15.44 8.22 -5.95
N VAL A 178 -14.39 7.47 -5.61
CA VAL A 178 -13.11 8.08 -5.18
C VAL A 178 -12.59 9.07 -6.22
N LYS A 179 -12.62 8.69 -7.50
CA LYS A 179 -12.20 9.56 -8.61
C LYS A 179 -13.08 10.80 -8.74
N ASN A 180 -14.40 10.64 -8.65
CA ASN A 180 -15.35 11.75 -8.67
C ASN A 180 -15.04 12.76 -7.54
N TYR A 181 -14.82 12.29 -6.32
CA TYR A 181 -14.45 13.16 -5.20
C TYR A 181 -13.10 13.85 -5.39
N LEU A 182 -12.10 13.19 -5.98
CA LEU A 182 -10.82 13.84 -6.31
C LEU A 182 -10.99 14.93 -7.37
N GLU A 183 -11.87 14.72 -8.35
CA GLU A 183 -12.24 15.73 -9.36
C GLU A 183 -12.94 16.94 -8.72
N ASP A 184 -13.92 16.69 -7.85
CA ASP A 184 -14.62 17.75 -7.09
C ASP A 184 -13.67 18.58 -6.22
N LEU A 185 -12.65 17.94 -5.63
CA LEU A 185 -11.59 18.60 -4.86
C LEU A 185 -10.55 19.31 -5.73
N GLY A 186 -10.62 19.20 -7.06
CA GLY A 186 -9.63 19.76 -7.99
C GLY A 186 -8.23 19.16 -7.79
N ILE A 187 -8.14 17.88 -7.45
CA ILE A 187 -6.88 17.18 -7.23
C ILE A 187 -6.53 16.36 -8.49
N PRO A 188 -5.49 16.75 -9.25
CA PRO A 188 -5.07 15.96 -10.41
C PRO A 188 -4.48 14.62 -9.96
N TYR A 189 -4.87 13.54 -10.62
CA TYR A 189 -4.38 12.19 -10.37
C TYR A 189 -4.13 11.43 -11.69
N GLU A 190 -3.26 10.42 -11.64
CA GLU A 190 -3.10 9.42 -12.70
C GLU A 190 -3.46 8.03 -12.17
N VAL A 191 -4.22 7.26 -12.94
CA VAL A 191 -4.48 5.86 -12.59
C VAL A 191 -3.27 5.02 -13.01
N ASN A 192 -2.60 4.40 -12.04
CA ASN A 192 -1.51 3.47 -12.29
C ASN A 192 -1.96 2.04 -11.94
N PRO A 193 -2.45 1.25 -12.92
CA PRO A 193 -3.00 -0.08 -12.66
C PRO A 193 -1.94 -1.10 -12.21
N ARG A 194 -0.65 -0.75 -12.31
CA ARG A 194 0.49 -1.57 -11.88
C ARG A 194 1.00 -1.18 -10.50
N MET A 195 0.44 -0.14 -9.88
CA MET A 195 0.80 0.24 -8.52
C MET A 195 0.32 -0.83 -7.53
N VAL A 196 1.26 -1.44 -6.82
CA VAL A 196 1.01 -2.39 -5.74
C VAL A 196 1.61 -1.87 -4.43
N ARG A 197 1.13 -2.38 -3.30
CA ARG A 197 1.68 -2.03 -1.97
C ARG A 197 2.67 -3.10 -1.52
N GLY A 198 3.69 -2.67 -0.79
CA GLY A 198 4.65 -3.57 -0.15
C GLY A 198 4.14 -4.25 1.13
N LEU A 199 2.95 -3.87 1.60
CA LEU A 199 2.25 -4.41 2.76
C LEU A 199 1.00 -5.15 2.26
N ASP A 200 0.70 -6.30 2.86
CA ASP A 200 -0.33 -7.22 2.35
C ASP A 200 -1.75 -6.93 2.91
N TYR A 201 -1.89 -5.99 3.85
CA TYR A 201 -3.18 -5.56 4.42
C TYR A 201 -3.93 -4.59 3.49
#